data_AF-A0A8T4MIY6-F1
#
_entry.id   AF-A0A8T4MIY6-F1
#
_cell.length_a   1.000
_cell.length_b   1.000
_cell.length_c   1.000
_cell.angle_alpha   90.00
_cell.angle_beta   90.00
_cell.angle_gamma   90.00
#
_symmetry.space_group_name_H-M   'P 1'
#
loop_
_entity.id
_entity.type
_entity.pdbx_description
1 polymer ?
#
loop_
_entity_poly.entity_id
_entity_poly.type
_entity_poly.pdbx_seq_one_letter_code
_entity_poly.pdbx_strand_id
1 'polypeptide(L)'
;MTYKDKLGYKRKHSNAVHRHRAYHYIYLKDRKKYPLPFEAYEIHHIDGDKNNNRMDNLAVLTPEEHDKAHEELTNQIINYKNQLEEEHIEELKILARDDKKKQIAYIVIFSVILIGSILYFYSNLSGKGFNYEVGYGNAYPFAFFVLLPMTIIFIIFLIKKIIRIKELNSTITKNENL
;
A
#
# COMPACT_ATOMS: atom_id res chain seq x y z
N MET A 1 -14.36 24.14 -36.62
CA MET A 1 -14.07 24.03 -35.18
C MET A 1 -13.61 22.61 -34.85
N THR A 2 -12.59 22.45 -34.02
CA THR A 2 -12.20 21.15 -33.44
C THR A 2 -12.88 20.99 -32.08
N TYR A 3 -13.60 19.89 -31.84
CA TYR A 3 -14.21 19.59 -30.53
C TYR A 3 -13.83 18.18 -30.07
N LYS A 4 -13.85 17.91 -28.76
CA LYS A 4 -13.71 16.55 -28.21
C LYS A 4 -15.10 15.95 -27.99
N ASP A 5 -15.33 14.73 -28.43
CA ASP A 5 -16.58 14.01 -28.13
C ASP A 5 -16.57 13.37 -26.72
N LYS A 6 -17.69 12.74 -26.34
CA LYS A 6 -17.87 12.08 -25.02
C LYS A 6 -16.88 10.93 -24.77
N LEU A 7 -16.20 10.44 -25.80
CA LEU A 7 -15.22 9.35 -25.74
C LEU A 7 -13.77 9.87 -25.88
N GLY A 8 -13.59 11.20 -25.89
CA GLY A 8 -12.30 11.89 -25.93
C GLY A 8 -11.73 12.17 -27.32
N TYR A 9 -12.43 11.83 -28.41
CA TYR A 9 -11.90 12.00 -29.76
C TYR A 9 -11.96 13.46 -30.22
N LYS A 10 -10.82 14.03 -30.66
CA LYS A 10 -10.80 15.32 -31.36
C LYS A 10 -11.42 15.18 -32.75
N ARG A 11 -12.62 15.71 -32.95
CA ARG A 11 -13.33 15.71 -34.25
C ARG A 11 -13.14 17.04 -34.97
N LYS A 12 -12.71 16.95 -36.23
CA LYS A 12 -12.67 18.05 -37.20
C LYS A 12 -13.32 17.48 -38.46
N HIS A 13 -14.62 17.70 -38.66
CA HIS A 13 -15.43 17.18 -39.78
C HIS A 13 -15.17 15.71 -40.15
N SER A 14 -16.01 14.82 -39.58
CA SER A 14 -16.33 13.43 -39.94
C SER A 14 -15.23 12.38 -40.13
N ASN A 15 -13.97 12.69 -40.45
CA ASN A 15 -12.92 11.68 -40.65
C ASN A 15 -11.87 11.79 -39.55
N ALA A 16 -11.85 10.82 -38.64
CA ALA A 16 -10.83 10.73 -37.61
C ALA A 16 -9.45 10.64 -38.26
N VAL A 17 -8.53 11.54 -37.89
CA VAL A 17 -7.20 11.68 -38.51
C VAL A 17 -6.44 10.34 -38.55
N HIS A 18 -6.53 9.54 -37.48
CA HIS A 18 -5.93 8.19 -37.45
C HIS A 18 -6.49 7.29 -38.56
N ARG A 19 -7.80 7.33 -38.83
CA ARG A 19 -8.45 6.45 -39.81
C ARG A 19 -8.03 6.83 -41.23
N HIS A 20 -7.98 8.12 -41.54
CA HIS A 20 -7.45 8.61 -42.82
C HIS A 20 -5.98 8.19 -43.00
N ARG A 21 -5.15 8.37 -41.97
CA ARG A 21 -3.73 8.02 -42.08
C ARG A 21 -3.52 6.51 -42.18
N ALA A 22 -4.21 5.71 -41.37
CA ALA A 22 -4.14 4.26 -41.43
C ALA A 22 -4.60 3.72 -42.79
N TYR A 23 -5.66 4.31 -43.36
CA TYR A 23 -6.11 3.95 -44.71
C TYR A 23 -5.01 4.17 -45.77
N HIS A 24 -4.47 5.39 -45.86
CA HIS A 24 -3.53 5.74 -46.93
C HIS A 24 -2.13 5.17 -46.74
N TYR A 25 -1.63 5.13 -45.50
CA TYR A 25 -0.22 4.80 -45.24
C TYR A 25 0.01 3.37 -44.76
N ILE A 26 -1.03 2.66 -44.32
CA ILE A 26 -0.93 1.27 -43.83
C ILE A 26 -1.73 0.34 -44.77
N TYR A 27 -3.05 0.53 -44.84
CA TYR A 27 -3.95 -0.37 -45.57
C TYR A 27 -3.67 -0.39 -47.09
N LEU A 28 -3.61 0.78 -47.75
CA LEU A 28 -3.35 0.85 -49.19
C LEU A 28 -1.92 0.44 -49.55
N LYS A 29 -0.94 0.78 -48.69
CA LYS A 29 0.46 0.45 -48.91
C LYS A 29 0.73 -1.06 -48.91
N ASP A 30 -0.03 -1.81 -48.12
CA ASP A 30 0.07 -3.27 -48.02
C ASP A 30 -1.30 -3.95 -48.23
N ARG A 31 -1.99 -3.60 -49.32
CA ARG A 31 -3.36 -4.09 -49.58
C ARG A 31 -3.46 -5.62 -49.61
N LYS A 32 -2.38 -6.33 -49.97
CA LYS A 32 -2.36 -7.81 -50.02
C LYS A 32 -2.51 -8.44 -48.63
N LYS A 33 -2.02 -7.78 -47.58
CA LYS A 33 -2.13 -8.23 -46.19
C LYS A 33 -3.56 -8.13 -45.63
N TYR A 34 -4.37 -7.22 -46.16
CA TYR A 34 -5.69 -6.88 -45.60
C TYR A 34 -6.82 -7.32 -46.53
N PRO A 35 -7.23 -8.60 -46.55
CA PRO A 35 -8.18 -9.12 -47.54
C PRO A 35 -9.55 -8.41 -47.52
N LEU A 36 -10.02 -7.97 -46.35
CA LEU A 36 -11.34 -7.36 -46.17
C LEU A 36 -11.40 -5.89 -46.65
N PRO A 37 -12.60 -5.32 -46.88
CA PRO A 37 -12.76 -3.87 -47.04
C PRO A 37 -12.31 -3.12 -45.77
N PHE A 38 -11.82 -1.89 -45.91
CA PHE A 38 -11.24 -1.12 -44.80
C PHE A 38 -12.26 -0.83 -43.69
N GLU A 39 -13.55 -0.81 -44.02
CA GLU A 39 -14.66 -0.62 -43.08
C GLU A 39 -14.79 -1.77 -42.07
N ALA A 40 -14.28 -2.96 -42.41
CA ALA A 40 -14.27 -4.14 -41.54
C ALA A 40 -13.10 -4.17 -40.55
N TYR A 41 -12.22 -3.16 -40.58
CA TYR A 41 -11.08 -3.05 -39.67
C TYR A 41 -11.24 -1.89 -38.69
N GLU A 42 -10.63 -2.04 -37.53
CA GLU A 42 -10.51 -1.04 -36.48
C GLU A 42 -9.07 -0.53 -36.39
N ILE A 43 -8.91 0.71 -35.92
CA ILE A 43 -7.60 1.34 -35.77
C ILE A 43 -7.20 1.32 -34.29
N HIS A 44 -6.27 0.45 -33.96
CA HIS A 44 -5.67 0.36 -32.63
C HIS A 44 -4.55 1.39 -32.47
N HIS A 45 -4.50 2.05 -31.31
CA HIS A 45 -3.36 2.89 -30.92
C HIS A 45 -2.51 2.08 -29.96
N ILE A 46 -1.29 1.72 -30.37
CA ILE A 46 -0.42 0.79 -29.63
C ILE A 46 -0.07 1.33 -28.25
N ASP A 47 0.14 2.65 -28.12
CA ASP A 47 0.42 3.32 -26.85
C ASP A 47 -0.84 3.70 -26.04
N GLY A 48 -2.04 3.43 -26.55
CA GLY A 48 -3.31 3.85 -25.95
C GLY A 48 -3.63 5.35 -26.04
N ASP A 49 -2.71 6.20 -26.51
CA ASP A 49 -2.97 7.64 -26.70
C ASP A 49 -3.65 7.89 -28.04
N LYS A 50 -4.95 8.14 -27.97
CA LYS A 50 -5.81 8.50 -29.11
C LYS A 50 -5.40 9.79 -29.84
N ASN A 51 -4.49 10.59 -29.28
CA ASN A 51 -3.94 11.79 -29.91
C ASN A 51 -2.63 11.52 -30.66
N ASN A 52 -1.93 10.42 -30.38
CA ASN A 52 -0.70 10.04 -31.05
C ASN A 52 -0.99 9.33 -32.39
N ASN A 53 -1.10 10.12 -33.45
CA ASN A 53 -1.44 9.65 -34.79
C ASN A 53 -0.19 9.34 -35.65
N ARG A 54 0.93 8.95 -35.06
CA ARG A 54 2.12 8.51 -35.82
C ARG A 54 1.89 7.14 -36.45
N MET A 55 2.50 6.86 -37.62
CA MET A 55 2.19 5.63 -38.39
C MET A 55 2.70 4.37 -37.72
N ASP A 56 3.78 4.47 -36.97
CA ASP A 56 4.32 3.40 -36.15
C ASP A 56 3.54 3.16 -34.84
N ASN A 57 2.61 4.04 -34.49
CA ASN A 57 1.72 3.89 -33.33
C ASN A 57 0.32 3.37 -33.68
N LEU A 58 0.00 3.24 -34.97
CA LEU A 58 -1.31 2.77 -35.43
C LEU A 58 -1.20 1.34 -35.96
N ALA A 59 -2.15 0.50 -35.57
CA ALA A 59 -2.34 -0.82 -36.18
C ALA A 59 -3.75 -0.95 -36.76
N VAL A 60 -3.86 -1.55 -37.95
CA VAL A 60 -5.13 -1.91 -38.58
C VAL A 60 -5.42 -3.35 -38.21
N LEU A 61 -6.45 -3.57 -37.40
CA LEU A 61 -6.80 -4.88 -36.82
C LEU A 61 -8.25 -5.22 -37.15
N THR A 62 -8.59 -6.51 -37.22
CA THR A 62 -10.01 -6.92 -37.18
C THR A 62 -10.60 -6.61 -35.80
N PRO A 63 -11.94 -6.55 -35.66
CA PRO A 63 -12.57 -6.39 -34.34
C PRO A 63 -12.10 -7.46 -33.34
N GLU A 64 -11.99 -8.71 -33.77
CA GLU A 64 -11.49 -9.82 -32.93
C GLU A 64 -10.04 -9.61 -32.49
N GLU A 65 -9.16 -9.18 -33.39
CA GLU A 65 -7.76 -8.86 -33.07
C GLU A 65 -7.65 -7.65 -32.14
N HIS A 66 -8.51 -6.65 -32.34
CA HIS A 66 -8.56 -5.44 -31.51
C HIS A 66 -9.04 -5.76 -30.09
N ASP A 67 -10.10 -6.56 -29.95
CA ASP A 67 -10.61 -7.01 -28.66
C ASP A 67 -9.55 -7.82 -27.92
N LYS A 68 -8.86 -8.73 -28.62
CA LYS A 68 -7.75 -9.51 -28.04
C LYS A 68 -6.59 -8.62 -27.57
N ALA A 69 -6.26 -7.57 -28.31
CA ALA A 69 -5.23 -6.61 -27.88
C ALA A 69 -5.63 -5.87 -26.59
N HIS A 70 -6.91 -5.51 -26.43
CA HIS A 70 -7.43 -4.92 -25.18
C HIS A 70 -7.49 -5.92 -24.03
N GLU A 71 -7.82 -7.18 -24.31
CA GLU A 71 -7.81 -8.25 -23.32
C GLU A 71 -6.39 -8.48 -22.79
N GLU A 72 -5.39 -8.54 -23.66
CA GLU A 72 -3.99 -8.70 -23.26
C GLU A 72 -3.52 -7.53 -22.39
N LEU A 73 -3.82 -6.29 -22.79
CA LEU A 73 -3.51 -5.10 -21.99
C LEU A 73 -4.21 -5.14 -20.62
N THR A 74 -5.47 -5.57 -20.58
CA THR A 74 -6.24 -5.71 -19.33
C THR A 74 -5.59 -6.74 -18.41
N ASN A 75 -5.19 -7.89 -18.94
CA ASN A 75 -4.51 -8.94 -18.19
C ASN A 75 -3.14 -8.46 -17.66
N GLN A 76 -2.39 -7.70 -18.45
CA GLN A 76 -1.13 -7.08 -18.00
C GLN A 76 -1.36 -6.11 -16.84
N ILE A 77 -2.39 -5.26 -16.93
CA ILE A 77 -2.76 -4.32 -15.85
C ILE A 77 -3.15 -5.07 -14.58
N ILE A 78 -3.95 -6.14 -14.70
CA ILE A 78 -4.35 -6.97 -13.56
C ILE A 78 -3.13 -7.61 -12.90
N ASN A 79 -2.24 -8.21 -13.70
CA ASN A 79 -1.02 -8.82 -13.18
C ASN A 79 -0.13 -7.80 -12.45
N TYR A 80 0.06 -6.62 -13.03
CA TYR A 80 0.83 -5.55 -12.40
C TYR A 80 0.21 -5.08 -11.07
N LYS A 81 -1.12 -4.94 -11.01
CA LYS A 81 -1.81 -4.61 -9.75
C LYS A 81 -1.60 -5.67 -8.68
N ASN A 82 -1.74 -6.95 -9.03
CA ASN A 82 -1.53 -8.05 -8.09
C ASN A 82 -0.09 -8.05 -7.55
N GLN A 83 0.91 -7.81 -8.41
CA GLN A 83 2.30 -7.71 -7.99
C GLN A 83 2.54 -6.55 -7.00
N LEU A 84 1.95 -5.38 -7.26
CA LEU A 84 2.03 -4.23 -6.36
C LEU A 84 1.35 -4.49 -5.01
N GLU A 85 0.21 -5.17 -5.02
CA GLU A 85 -0.49 -5.56 -3.79
C GLU A 85 0.33 -6.55 -2.96
N GLU A 86 0.96 -7.54 -3.60
CA GLU A 86 1.87 -8.48 -2.92
C GLU A 86 3.08 -7.78 -2.30
N GLU A 87 3.72 -6.86 -3.04
CA GLU A 87 4.85 -6.07 -2.55
C GLU A 87 4.45 -5.22 -1.32
N HIS A 88 3.30 -4.53 -1.40
CA HIS A 88 2.80 -3.72 -0.31
C HIS A 88 2.44 -4.55 0.93
N ILE A 89 1.80 -5.71 0.74
CA ILE A 89 1.51 -6.64 1.84
C ILE A 89 2.79 -7.11 2.53
N GLU A 90 3.85 -7.38 1.77
CA GLU A 90 5.12 -7.81 2.35
C GLU A 90 5.82 -6.68 3.12
N GLU A 91 5.79 -5.44 2.62
CA GLU A 91 6.25 -4.26 3.35
C GLU A 91 5.51 -4.09 4.69
N LEU A 92 4.17 -4.21 4.68
CA LEU A 92 3.36 -4.13 5.89
C LEU A 92 3.69 -5.25 6.90
N LYS A 93 3.98 -6.47 6.44
CA LYS A 93 4.43 -7.57 7.32
C LYS A 93 5.79 -7.29 7.97
N ILE A 94 6.73 -6.69 7.23
CA ILE A 94 8.04 -6.32 7.76
C ILE A 94 7.88 -5.27 8.86
N LEU A 95 7.09 -4.22 8.61
CA LEU A 95 6.78 -3.18 9.60
C LEU A 95 6.14 -3.77 10.85
N ALA A 96 5.15 -4.66 10.69
CA ALA A 96 4.49 -5.33 11.81
C ALA A 96 5.46 -6.20 12.63
N ARG A 97 6.42 -6.87 11.99
CA ARG A 97 7.46 -7.68 12.64
C ARG A 97 8.40 -6.80 13.47
N ASP A 98 8.84 -5.67 12.92
CA ASP A 98 9.75 -4.76 13.61
C ASP A 98 9.07 -4.04 14.77
N ASP A 99 7.80 -3.67 14.62
CA ASP A 99 7.01 -3.19 15.73
C ASP A 99 6.91 -4.25 16.83
N LYS A 100 6.60 -5.51 16.49
CA LYS A 100 6.56 -6.63 17.46
C LYS A 100 7.88 -6.77 18.22
N LYS A 101 9.03 -6.71 17.53
CA LYS A 101 10.36 -6.73 18.18
C LYS A 101 10.54 -5.58 19.17
N LYS A 102 10.16 -4.35 18.80
CA LYS A 102 10.19 -3.20 19.71
C LYS A 102 9.31 -3.44 20.94
N GLN A 103 8.10 -4.00 20.76
CA GLN A 103 7.21 -4.30 21.90
C GLN A 103 7.85 -5.29 22.88
N ILE A 104 8.47 -6.36 22.36
CA ILE A 104 9.17 -7.35 23.19
C ILE A 104 10.32 -6.70 23.95
N ALA A 105 11.12 -5.86 23.29
CA ALA A 105 12.21 -5.13 23.94
C ALA A 105 11.72 -4.26 25.10
N TYR A 106 10.62 -3.51 24.91
CA TYR A 106 10.02 -2.71 25.97
C TYR A 106 9.54 -3.55 27.15
N ILE A 107 8.92 -4.71 26.89
CA ILE A 107 8.46 -5.62 27.95
C ILE A 107 9.66 -6.13 28.75
N VAL A 108 10.73 -6.57 28.10
CA VAL A 108 11.95 -7.06 28.77
C VAL A 108 12.57 -5.98 29.65
N ILE A 109 12.76 -4.76 29.13
CA ILE A 109 13.32 -3.63 29.89
C ILE A 109 12.44 -3.33 31.12
N PHE A 110 11.11 -3.26 30.92
CA PHE A 110 10.17 -3.00 32.00
C PHE A 110 10.22 -4.09 33.08
N SER A 111 10.26 -5.36 32.70
CA SER A 111 10.36 -6.49 33.64
C SER A 111 11.64 -6.43 34.48
N VAL A 112 12.79 -6.06 33.88
CA VAL A 112 14.05 -5.90 34.61
C VAL A 112 13.96 -4.77 35.65
N ILE A 113 13.41 -3.62 35.26
CA ILE A 113 13.20 -2.48 36.17
C ILE A 113 12.27 -2.86 37.32
N LEU A 114 11.19 -3.58 37.02
CA LEU A 114 10.21 -4.03 38.02
C LEU A 114 10.83 -5.00 39.03
N ILE A 115 11.58 -6.00 38.56
CA ILE A 115 12.26 -6.97 39.42
C ILE A 115 13.28 -6.25 40.33
N GLY A 116 14.09 -5.34 39.77
CA GLY A 116 15.04 -4.55 40.55
C GLY A 116 14.35 -3.71 41.64
N SER A 117 13.20 -3.12 41.31
CA SER A 117 12.39 -2.34 42.26
C SER A 117 11.83 -3.21 43.39
N ILE A 118 11.36 -4.42 43.07
CA ILE A 118 10.86 -5.39 44.05
C ILE A 118 11.99 -5.85 44.98
N LEU A 119 13.14 -6.24 44.43
CA LEU A 119 14.30 -6.69 45.22
C LEU A 119 14.79 -5.58 46.15
N TYR A 120 14.88 -4.35 45.65
CA TYR A 120 15.22 -3.18 46.45
C TYR A 120 14.24 -2.99 47.63
N PHE A 121 12.94 -3.06 47.36
CA PHE A 121 11.90 -2.95 48.38
C PHE A 121 11.99 -4.06 49.44
N TYR A 122 12.20 -5.33 49.03
CA TYR A 122 12.36 -6.45 49.94
C TYR A 122 13.60 -6.33 50.84
N SER A 123 14.74 -5.90 50.29
CA SER A 123 15.97 -5.69 51.06
C SER A 123 15.74 -4.71 52.22
N ASN A 124 15.02 -3.62 51.91
CA ASN A 124 14.63 -2.56 52.81
C ASN A 124 13.63 -3.01 53.89
N LEU A 125 12.69 -3.90 53.58
CA LEU A 125 11.75 -4.45 54.58
C LEU A 125 12.41 -5.42 55.57
N SER A 126 13.40 -6.18 55.12
CA SER A 126 13.98 -7.29 55.91
C SER A 126 14.87 -6.85 57.09
N GLY A 127 15.05 -5.54 57.30
CA GLY A 127 15.96 -5.01 58.33
C GLY A 127 17.44 -5.29 58.06
N LYS A 128 17.77 -6.10 57.05
CA LYS A 128 19.12 -6.25 56.48
C LYS A 128 19.42 -5.13 55.50
N GLY A 129 19.07 -3.90 55.89
CA GLY A 129 19.44 -2.73 55.12
C GLY A 129 20.95 -2.79 54.88
N PHE A 130 21.37 -2.64 53.63
CA PHE A 130 22.75 -2.24 53.39
C PHE A 130 22.94 -0.96 54.21
N ASN A 131 23.74 -1.01 55.27
CA ASN A 131 24.12 0.15 56.07
C ASN A 131 25.03 1.04 55.21
N TYR A 132 24.46 1.67 54.20
CA TYR A 132 25.04 2.86 53.63
C TYR A 132 24.72 3.97 54.64
N GLU A 133 25.71 4.40 55.41
CA GLU A 133 25.65 5.57 56.30
C GLU A 133 25.52 6.87 55.48
N VAL A 134 24.53 6.95 54.60
CA VAL A 134 24.14 8.18 53.92
C VAL A 134 22.89 8.68 54.65
N GLY A 135 23.04 9.77 55.38
CA GLY A 135 22.01 10.38 56.24
C GLY A 135 20.79 10.92 55.49
N TYR A 136 19.99 10.03 54.89
CA TYR A 136 18.72 10.36 54.26
C TYR A 136 17.57 9.74 55.06
N GLY A 137 17.14 10.43 56.11
CA GLY A 137 15.82 10.20 56.70
C GLY A 137 14.75 10.56 55.66
N ASN A 138 13.83 9.63 55.36
CA ASN A 138 12.62 9.79 54.54
C ASN A 138 12.69 9.50 53.01
N ALA A 139 13.53 8.56 52.55
CA ALA A 139 13.55 8.17 51.12
C ALA A 139 12.36 7.27 50.67
N TYR A 140 11.63 6.63 51.59
CA TYR A 140 10.52 5.71 51.28
C TYR A 140 9.31 6.32 50.54
N PRO A 141 8.78 7.51 50.91
CA PRO A 141 7.67 8.09 50.16
C PRO A 141 8.03 8.34 48.70
N PHE A 142 9.29 8.70 48.39
CA PHE A 142 9.70 9.07 47.04
C PHE A 142 9.56 7.91 46.05
N ALA A 143 9.98 6.69 46.42
CA ALA A 143 9.83 5.52 45.55
C ALA A 143 8.36 5.19 45.28
N PHE A 144 7.49 5.31 46.29
CA PHE A 144 6.05 5.07 46.12
C PHE A 144 5.39 6.13 45.24
N PHE A 145 5.69 7.42 45.46
CA PHE A 145 5.13 8.52 44.68
C PHE A 145 5.64 8.59 43.23
N VAL A 146 6.77 7.97 42.91
CA VAL A 146 7.31 7.94 41.54
C VAL A 146 6.95 6.64 40.80
N LEU A 147 7.05 5.48 41.46
CA LEU A 147 6.80 4.19 40.80
C LEU A 147 5.32 3.91 40.55
N LEU A 148 4.42 4.34 41.46
CA LEU A 148 2.98 4.16 41.28
C LEU A 148 2.43 4.90 40.05
N PRO A 149 2.68 6.21 39.82
CA PRO A 149 2.21 6.85 38.60
C PRO A 149 2.89 6.31 37.34
N MET A 150 4.16 5.91 37.40
CA MET A 150 4.85 5.28 36.27
C MET A 150 4.19 3.96 35.85
N THR A 151 3.79 3.12 36.81
CA THR A 151 3.07 1.87 36.53
C THR A 151 1.66 2.14 36.00
N ILE A 152 0.95 3.14 36.51
CA ILE A 152 -0.37 3.55 36.00
C ILE A 152 -0.26 4.05 34.55
N ILE A 153 0.71 4.92 34.23
CA ILE A 153 0.94 5.42 32.87
C ILE A 153 1.24 4.26 31.91
N PHE A 154 2.06 3.30 32.35
CA PHE A 154 2.37 2.11 31.56
C PHE A 154 1.12 1.24 31.28
N ILE A 155 0.27 1.03 32.29
CA ILE A 155 -1.00 0.32 32.13
C ILE A 155 -1.92 1.04 31.13
N ILE A 156 -2.06 2.37 31.24
CA ILE A 156 -2.86 3.17 30.29
C ILE A 156 -2.33 3.02 28.86
N PHE A 157 -1.01 3.05 28.68
CA PHE A 157 -0.38 2.84 27.38
C PHE A 157 -0.71 1.45 26.80
N LEU A 158 -0.63 0.39 27.62
CA LEU A 158 -1.00 -0.96 27.20
C LEU A 158 -2.48 -1.06 26.79
N ILE A 159 -3.39 -0.47 27.57
CA ILE A 159 -4.83 -0.48 27.28
C ILE A 159 -5.12 0.21 25.94
N LYS A 160 -4.58 1.42 25.71
CA LYS A 160 -4.76 2.16 24.44
C LYS A 160 -4.27 1.35 23.24
N LYS A 161 -3.17 0.63 23.40
CA LYS A 161 -2.59 -0.20 22.35
C LYS A 161 -3.44 -1.45 22.05
N ILE A 162 -3.98 -2.10 23.07
CA ILE A 162 -4.92 -3.23 22.91
C ILE A 162 -6.18 -2.77 22.15
N ILE A 163 -6.72 -1.59 22.48
CA ILE A 163 -7.87 -1.02 21.77
C ILE A 163 -7.55 -0.82 20.29
N ARG A 164 -6.40 -0.19 19.98
CA ARG A 164 -5.98 0.05 18.58
C ARG A 164 -5.79 -1.25 17.79
N ILE A 165 -5.26 -2.31 18.40
CA ILE A 165 -5.13 -3.63 17.75
C ILE A 165 -6.51 -4.22 17.41
N LYS A 166 -7.48 -4.10 18.32
CA LYS A 166 -8.86 -4.57 18.06
C LYS A 166 -9.52 -3.81 16.91
N GLU A 167 -9.31 -2.50 16.83
CA GLU A 167 -9.84 -1.67 15.74
C GLU A 167 -9.25 -2.08 14.39
N LEU A 168 -7.92 -2.27 14.29
CA LEU A 168 -7.27 -2.73 13.05
C LEU A 168 -7.80 -4.09 12.58
N ASN A 169 -7.94 -5.06 13.50
CA ASN A 169 -8.45 -6.38 13.15
C ASN A 169 -9.89 -6.33 12.61
N SER A 170 -10.74 -5.46 13.20
CA SER A 170 -12.11 -5.25 12.71
C SER A 170 -12.15 -4.69 11.29
N THR A 171 -11.25 -3.77 10.95
CA THR A 171 -11.15 -3.22 9.60
C THR A 171 -10.68 -4.26 8.58
N ILE A 172 -9.71 -5.10 8.94
CA ILE A 172 -9.22 -6.17 8.06
C ILE A 172 -10.33 -7.17 7.75
N THR A 173 -11.06 -7.66 8.76
CA THR A 173 -12.14 -8.63 8.56
C THR A 173 -13.31 -8.07 7.74
N LYS A 174 -13.57 -6.75 7.78
CA LYS A 174 -14.59 -6.13 6.91
C LYS A 174 -14.18 -6.10 5.44
N ASN A 175 -12.91 -5.92 5.15
CA ASN A 175 -12.42 -5.87 3.78
C ASN A 175 -12.33 -7.25 3.12
N GLU A 176 -12.17 -8.33 3.89
CA GLU A 176 -12.17 -9.71 3.37
C GLU A 176 -13.58 -10.22 2.96
N ASN A 177 -14.65 -9.52 3.35
CA ASN A 177 -16.04 -9.91 3.09
C ASN A 177 -16.72 -9.06 1.98
N LEU A 178 -15.96 -8.23 1.27
CA LEU A 178 -16.41 -7.40 0.14
C LEU A 178 -15.84 -7.92 -1.17
#